data_AF-A0A1M3E4Y4-F1
#
_entry.id   AF-A0A1M3E4Y4-F1
#
_cell.length_a   1.000
_cell.length_b   1.000
_cell.length_c   1.000
_cell.angle_alpha   90.00
_cell.angle_beta   90.00
_cell.angle_gamma   90.00
#
_symmetry.space_group_name_H-M   'P 1'
#
loop_
_entity.id
_entity.type
_entity.pdbx_description
1 polymer ?
#
loop_
_entity_poly.entity_id
_entity_poly.type
_entity_poly.pdbx_seq_one_letter_code
_entity_poly.pdbx_strand_id
1 'polypeptide(L)'
;MSTVSHEVAVKDVENWLSYKRIRPKKIEKYEDFKATLVEAVEDGALVLNEDYSWTHNLSFPIESGDTPINGFKYKPRVTVEEVGQKLKNAGTDADSRLLAYSAALAGVPISVLAKMDTIDSNISNAVAAFFM
;
A
#
# COMPACT_ATOMS: atom_id res chain seq x y z
N MET A 1 18.52 -1.45 10.17
CA MET A 1 19.50 -1.92 9.16
C MET A 1 18.69 -2.12 7.90
N SER A 2 19.02 -1.41 6.83
CA SER A 2 18.30 -1.55 5.56
C SER A 2 18.46 -2.99 5.05
N THR A 3 17.33 -3.60 4.67
CA THR A 3 17.23 -4.97 4.19
C THR A 3 17.74 -5.09 2.75
N VAL A 4 17.58 -4.02 1.95
CA VAL A 4 18.10 -3.91 0.58
C VAL A 4 18.75 -2.54 0.35
N SER A 5 19.51 -2.38 -0.73
CA SER A 5 20.09 -1.09 -1.10
C SER A 5 19.05 -0.15 -1.75
N HIS A 6 19.29 1.15 -1.65
CA HIS A 6 18.46 2.19 -2.29
C HIS A 6 18.20 1.92 -3.76
N GLU A 7 19.25 1.57 -4.52
CA GLU A 7 19.15 1.30 -5.95
C GLU A 7 18.19 0.13 -6.25
N VAL A 8 18.19 -0.91 -5.41
CA VAL A 8 17.27 -2.04 -5.54
C VAL A 8 15.86 -1.62 -5.20
N ALA A 9 15.68 -0.87 -4.10
CA ALA A 9 14.37 -0.37 -3.69
C ALA A 9 13.71 0.55 -4.74
N VAL A 10 14.48 1.50 -5.30
CA VAL A 10 14.03 2.36 -6.40
C VAL A 10 13.60 1.53 -7.59
N LYS A 11 14.42 0.55 -7.99
CA LYS A 11 14.14 -0.31 -9.13
C LYS A 11 12.86 -1.12 -8.92
N ASP A 12 12.62 -1.65 -7.73
CA ASP A 12 11.40 -2.41 -7.43
C ASP A 12 10.16 -1.52 -7.52
N VAL A 13 10.19 -0.34 -6.91
CA VAL A 13 9.08 0.63 -7.01
C VAL A 13 8.83 1.05 -8.47
N GLU A 14 9.89 1.30 -9.25
CA GLU A 14 9.76 1.66 -10.67
C GLU A 14 9.22 0.51 -11.53
N ASN A 15 9.65 -0.72 -11.28
CA ASN A 15 9.11 -1.92 -11.94
C ASN A 15 7.60 -2.05 -11.67
N TRP A 16 7.18 -1.85 -10.42
CA TRP A 16 5.77 -1.89 -10.05
C TRP A 16 4.95 -0.77 -10.72
N LEU A 17 5.43 0.47 -10.70
CA LEU A 17 4.77 1.61 -11.37
C LEU A 17 4.66 1.40 -12.88
N SER A 18 5.70 0.84 -13.50
CA SER A 18 5.75 0.49 -14.92
C SER A 18 4.75 -0.61 -15.26
N TYR A 19 4.70 -1.70 -14.47
CA TYR A 19 3.70 -2.77 -14.62
C TYR A 19 2.26 -2.23 -14.54
N LYS A 20 2.01 -1.30 -13.62
CA LYS A 20 0.72 -0.61 -13.49
C LYS A 20 0.44 0.38 -14.61
N ARG A 21 1.42 0.72 -15.44
CA ARG A 21 1.33 1.71 -16.52
C ARG A 21 0.88 3.08 -16.00
N ILE A 22 1.41 3.48 -14.85
CA ILE A 22 1.15 4.81 -14.30
C ILE A 22 1.75 5.87 -15.23
N ARG A 23 0.97 6.89 -15.57
CA ARG A 23 1.43 7.98 -16.45
C ARG A 23 2.52 8.81 -15.73
N PRO A 24 3.57 9.28 -16.43
CA PRO A 24 4.66 10.05 -15.81
C PRO A 24 4.19 11.24 -14.97
N LYS A 25 3.24 12.04 -15.50
CA LYS A 25 2.64 13.17 -14.76
C LYS A 25 1.99 12.79 -13.42
N LYS A 26 1.48 11.56 -13.30
CA LYS A 26 0.91 11.04 -12.03
C LYS A 26 2.01 10.60 -11.07
N ILE A 27 3.12 10.08 -11.58
CA ILE A 27 4.31 9.76 -10.79
C ILE A 27 4.88 11.04 -10.18
N GLU A 28 5.13 12.06 -11.01
CA GLU A 28 5.63 13.37 -10.56
C GLU A 28 4.72 14.02 -9.50
N LYS A 29 3.40 13.93 -9.68
CA LYS A 29 2.43 14.45 -8.70
C LYS A 29 2.51 13.74 -7.35
N TYR A 30 2.91 12.48 -7.35
CA TYR A 30 2.95 11.60 -6.17
C TYR A 30 4.37 11.19 -5.82
N GLU A 31 5.34 12.08 -6.05
CA GLU A 31 6.75 11.82 -5.78
C GLU A 31 6.99 11.53 -4.29
N ASP A 32 6.33 12.25 -3.38
CA ASP A 32 6.42 11.99 -1.94
C ASP A 32 5.95 10.57 -1.60
N PHE A 33 4.87 10.09 -2.22
CA PHE A 33 4.42 8.71 -2.03
C PHE A 33 5.40 7.70 -2.66
N LYS A 34 6.00 8.03 -3.81
CA LYS A 34 7.06 7.19 -4.40
C LYS A 34 8.24 7.06 -3.43
N ALA A 35 8.70 8.16 -2.84
CA ALA A 35 9.78 8.17 -1.86
C ALA A 35 9.44 7.32 -0.63
N THR A 36 8.22 7.45 -0.08
CA THR A 36 7.75 6.59 1.03
C THR A 36 7.76 5.10 0.66
N LEU A 37 7.38 4.74 -0.57
CA LEU A 37 7.46 3.34 -1.01
C LEU A 37 8.90 2.84 -1.10
N VAL A 38 9.84 3.68 -1.56
CA VAL A 38 11.26 3.33 -1.63
C VAL A 38 11.82 3.09 -0.24
N GLU A 39 11.60 4.00 0.70
CA GLU A 39 12.05 3.87 2.10
C GLU A 39 11.46 2.59 2.74
N ALA A 40 10.17 2.33 2.52
CA ALA A 40 9.52 1.12 3.03
C ALA A 40 10.12 -0.17 2.46
N VAL A 41 10.56 -0.17 1.20
CA VAL A 41 11.27 -1.30 0.60
C VAL A 41 12.68 -1.45 1.17
N GLU A 42 13.41 -0.34 1.34
CA GLU A 42 14.75 -0.34 1.96
C GLU A 42 14.72 -0.97 3.35
N ASP A 43 13.73 -0.63 4.16
CA ASP A 43 13.60 -1.15 5.53
C ASP A 43 12.98 -2.55 5.60
N GLY A 44 12.49 -3.09 4.48
CA GLY A 44 11.86 -4.41 4.41
C GLY A 44 10.41 -4.45 4.91
N ALA A 45 9.83 -3.28 5.22
CA ALA A 45 8.40 -3.14 5.51
C ALA A 45 7.57 -3.46 4.26
N LEU A 46 8.08 -3.19 3.05
CA LEU A 46 7.40 -3.49 1.80
C LEU A 46 8.28 -4.38 0.90
N VAL A 47 7.71 -5.44 0.34
CA VAL A 47 8.44 -6.39 -0.52
C VAL A 47 7.66 -6.61 -1.81
N LEU A 48 8.30 -6.38 -2.95
CA LEU A 48 7.71 -6.64 -4.26
C LEU A 48 7.76 -8.14 -4.54
N ASN A 49 6.61 -8.75 -4.78
CA ASN A 49 6.54 -10.16 -5.17
C ASN A 49 6.66 -10.29 -6.71
N GLU A 50 6.96 -11.50 -7.17
CA GLU A 50 7.08 -11.81 -8.61
C GLU A 50 5.80 -11.53 -9.42
N ASP A 51 4.63 -11.60 -8.78
CA ASP A 51 3.32 -11.30 -9.37
C ASP A 51 2.99 -9.78 -9.37
N TYR A 52 3.97 -8.93 -9.04
CA TYR A 52 3.85 -7.47 -8.86
C TYR A 52 2.89 -7.04 -7.74
N SER A 53 2.50 -7.96 -6.86
CA SER A 53 1.83 -7.60 -5.61
C SER A 53 2.85 -7.11 -4.58
N TRP A 54 2.39 -6.31 -3.62
CA TRP A 54 3.22 -5.92 -2.48
C TRP A 54 2.88 -6.77 -1.26
N THR A 55 3.89 -7.28 -0.58
CA THR A 55 3.77 -7.75 0.80
C THR A 55 4.18 -6.62 1.73
N HIS A 56 3.28 -6.20 2.61
CA HIS A 56 3.53 -5.20 3.63
C HIS A 56 3.63 -5.88 4.99
N ASN A 57 4.83 -5.88 5.57
CA ASN A 57 5.10 -6.35 6.92
C ASN A 57 4.87 -5.17 7.87
N LEU A 58 3.91 -5.31 8.78
CA LEU A 58 3.58 -4.24 9.72
C LEU A 58 4.69 -4.09 10.74
N SER A 59 5.07 -2.84 10.98
CA SER A 59 5.96 -2.49 12.07
C SER A 59 5.28 -2.73 13.43
N PHE A 60 3.96 -2.52 13.47
CA PHE A 60 3.12 -2.74 14.64
C PHE A 60 2.00 -3.73 14.30
N PRO A 61 2.09 -4.99 14.77
CA PRO A 61 1.04 -5.96 14.54
C PRO A 61 -0.32 -5.48 15.06
N ILE A 62 -1.37 -5.75 14.29
CA ILE A 62 -2.73 -5.41 14.71
C ILE A 62 -3.27 -6.55 15.57
N GLU A 63 -3.51 -6.25 16.84
CA GLU A 63 -4.18 -7.16 17.76
C GLU A 63 -5.64 -7.35 17.32
N SER A 64 -5.97 -8.56 16.87
CA SER A 64 -7.29 -8.91 16.36
C SER A 64 -7.66 -10.35 16.70
N GLY A 65 -8.25 -10.55 17.89
CA GLY A 65 -8.62 -11.88 18.36
C GLY A 65 -7.39 -12.68 18.80
N ASP A 66 -7.35 -13.98 18.47
CA ASP A 66 -6.31 -14.90 18.97
C ASP A 66 -5.01 -14.90 18.15
N THR A 67 -4.99 -14.24 16.98
CA THR A 67 -3.79 -14.20 16.13
C THR A 67 -3.53 -12.78 15.66
N PRO A 68 -2.38 -12.19 16.00
CA PRO A 68 -2.03 -10.85 15.56
C PRO A 68 -1.82 -10.84 14.05
N ILE A 69 -2.29 -9.78 13.40
CA ILE A 69 -2.06 -9.55 11.98
C ILE A 69 -0.72 -8.85 11.84
N ASN A 70 0.26 -9.52 11.24
CA ASN A 70 1.62 -9.01 11.07
C ASN A 70 1.86 -8.37 9.69
N GLY A 71 0.88 -8.39 8.80
CA GLY A 71 1.09 -7.94 7.44
C GLY A 71 -0.11 -8.12 6.51
N PHE A 72 -0.02 -7.49 5.34
CA PHE A 72 -1.01 -7.57 4.27
C PHE A 72 -0.34 -7.83 2.94
N LYS A 73 -1.07 -8.49 2.04
CA LYS A 73 -0.68 -8.61 0.63
C LYS A 73 -1.59 -7.72 -0.22
N TYR A 74 -1.04 -6.67 -0.81
CA TYR A 74 -1.76 -5.77 -1.71
C TYR A 74 -1.74 -6.29 -3.15
N LYS A 75 -2.91 -6.47 -3.74
CA LYS A 75 -3.04 -6.89 -5.13
C LYS A 75 -2.37 -5.89 -6.10
N PRO A 76 -1.79 -6.36 -7.22
CA PRO A 76 -1.21 -5.48 -8.24
C PRO A 76 -2.29 -4.65 -8.96
N ARG A 77 -3.53 -5.15 -9.00
CA ARG A 77 -4.69 -4.52 -9.62
C ARG A 77 -5.94 -4.75 -8.76
N VAL A 78 -6.88 -3.82 -8.86
CA VAL A 78 -8.18 -3.88 -8.22
C VAL A 78 -9.24 -3.37 -9.19
N THR A 79 -10.43 -3.96 -9.16
CA THR A 79 -11.55 -3.54 -10.01
C THR A 79 -12.30 -2.35 -9.39
N VAL A 80 -13.02 -1.59 -10.21
CA VAL A 80 -13.86 -0.48 -9.74
C VAL A 80 -14.95 -0.99 -8.78
N GLU A 81 -15.46 -2.20 -9.01
CA GLU A 81 -16.46 -2.81 -8.13
C GLU A 81 -15.89 -3.09 -6.74
N GLU A 82 -14.73 -3.73 -6.64
CA GLU A 82 -14.06 -4.00 -5.36
C GLU A 82 -13.82 -2.70 -4.57
N VAL A 83 -13.33 -1.65 -5.25
CA VAL A 83 -13.15 -0.34 -4.62
C VAL A 83 -14.49 0.27 -4.21
N GLY A 84 -15.49 0.23 -5.08
CA GLY A 84 -16.83 0.76 -4.83
C GLY A 84 -17.51 0.10 -3.63
N GLN A 85 -17.33 -1.20 -3.43
CA GLN A 85 -17.82 -1.92 -2.26
C GLN A 85 -17.19 -1.41 -0.96
N LYS A 86 -15.90 -1.05 -0.97
CA LYS A 86 -15.23 -0.46 0.19
C LYS A 86 -15.65 0.99 0.41
N LEU A 87 -15.71 1.80 -0.66
CA LEU A 87 -16.08 3.22 -0.59
C LEU A 87 -17.49 3.46 -0.02
N LYS A 88 -18.44 2.54 -0.22
CA LYS A 88 -19.78 2.63 0.40
C LYS A 88 -19.75 2.73 1.92
N ASN A 89 -18.71 2.17 2.55
CA ASN A 89 -18.54 2.15 4.00
C ASN A 89 -17.43 3.12 4.46
N ALA A 90 -16.91 3.96 3.56
CA ALA A 90 -15.86 4.94 3.85
C ALA A 90 -16.44 6.36 3.96
N GLY A 91 -15.73 7.24 4.66
CA GLY A 91 -16.01 8.68 4.65
C GLY A 91 -15.79 9.32 3.28
N THR A 92 -16.18 10.59 3.15
CA THR A 92 -16.08 11.35 1.89
C THR A 92 -14.73 12.03 1.69
N ASP A 93 -13.94 12.17 2.75
CA ASP A 93 -12.62 12.80 2.79
C ASP A 93 -11.54 11.97 2.07
N ALA A 94 -10.40 12.60 1.81
CA ALA A 94 -9.33 11.98 1.03
C ALA A 94 -8.73 10.76 1.73
N ASP A 95 -8.59 10.82 3.06
CA ASP A 95 -7.96 9.75 3.86
C ASP A 95 -8.87 8.53 3.93
N SER A 96 -10.16 8.73 4.14
CA SER A 96 -11.18 7.67 4.06
C SER A 96 -11.18 6.97 2.70
N ARG A 97 -10.97 7.72 1.60
CA ARG A 97 -10.86 7.13 0.26
C ARG A 97 -9.59 6.31 0.13
N LEU A 98 -8.43 6.82 0.55
CA LEU A 98 -7.16 6.08 0.52
C LEU A 98 -7.25 4.79 1.34
N LEU A 99 -7.91 4.83 2.50
CA LEU A 99 -8.16 3.67 3.33
C LEU A 99 -9.07 2.64 2.62
N ALA A 100 -10.10 3.10 1.92
CA ALA A 100 -10.99 2.21 1.15
C ALA A 100 -10.25 1.53 -0.01
N TYR A 101 -9.41 2.27 -0.75
CA TYR A 101 -8.56 1.70 -1.80
C TYR A 101 -7.56 0.70 -1.22
N SER A 102 -6.90 1.04 -0.10
CA SER A 102 -6.00 0.13 0.62
C SER A 102 -6.72 -1.17 1.02
N ALA A 103 -7.94 -1.07 1.56
CA ALA A 103 -8.73 -2.22 1.98
C ALA A 103 -9.15 -3.10 0.79
N ALA A 104 -9.46 -2.49 -0.35
CA ALA A 104 -9.77 -3.21 -1.58
C ALA A 104 -8.54 -3.96 -2.11
N LEU A 105 -7.37 -3.31 -2.09
CA LEU A 105 -6.10 -3.91 -2.51
C LEU A 105 -5.67 -5.06 -1.61
N ALA A 106 -5.78 -4.90 -0.29
CA ALA A 106 -5.44 -5.93 0.69
C ALA A 106 -6.50 -7.05 0.79
N GLY A 107 -7.71 -6.82 0.26
CA GLY A 107 -8.81 -7.77 0.36
C GLY A 107 -9.41 -7.90 1.77
N VAL A 108 -9.18 -6.92 2.66
CA VAL A 108 -9.62 -6.95 4.06
C VAL A 108 -10.72 -5.92 4.35
N PRO A 109 -11.47 -6.02 5.46
CA PRO A 109 -12.38 -4.97 5.88
C PRO A 109 -11.66 -3.65 6.22
N ILE A 110 -12.32 -2.51 5.97
CA ILE A 110 -11.78 -1.17 6.31
C ILE A 110 -11.44 -1.08 7.80
N SER A 111 -12.28 -1.65 8.66
CA SER A 111 -12.09 -1.65 10.12
C SER A 111 -10.82 -2.36 10.59
N VAL A 112 -10.25 -3.25 9.78
CA VAL A 112 -8.97 -3.89 10.09
C VAL A 112 -7.83 -2.92 9.80
N LEU A 113 -7.80 -2.32 8.61
CA LEU A 113 -6.77 -1.34 8.24
C LEU A 113 -6.82 -0.06 9.07
N ALA A 114 -8.00 0.35 9.53
CA ALA A 114 -8.17 1.52 10.41
C ALA A 114 -7.43 1.40 11.75
N LYS A 115 -6.93 0.21 12.11
CA LYS A 115 -6.16 -0.06 13.32
C LYS A 115 -4.64 -0.02 13.11
N MET A 116 -4.17 0.17 11.88
CA MET A 116 -2.73 0.32 11.62
C MET A 116 -2.18 1.53 12.37
N ASP A 117 -0.93 1.42 12.82
CA ASP A 117 -0.20 2.59 13.29
C ASP A 117 0.01 3.60 12.14
N THR A 118 0.31 4.84 12.51
CA THR A 118 0.64 5.92 11.58
C THR A 118 1.70 5.56 10.53
N ILE A 119 2.77 4.83 10.90
CA ILE A 119 3.83 4.44 9.95
C ILE A 119 3.28 3.48 8.89
N ASP A 120 2.64 2.40 9.34
CA ASP A 120 2.06 1.39 8.44
C ASP A 120 0.90 2.00 7.61
N SER A 121 0.13 2.91 8.19
CA SER A 121 -0.92 3.67 7.50
C SER A 121 -0.36 4.53 6.38
N ASN A 122 0.77 5.22 6.60
CA ASN A 122 1.43 6.03 5.57
C ASN A 122 1.93 5.16 4.40
N ILE A 123 2.51 4.00 4.67
CA ILE A 123 2.93 3.03 3.64
C ILE A 123 1.72 2.55 2.84
N SER A 124 0.64 2.16 3.54
CA SER A 124 -0.60 1.73 2.90
C SER A 124 -1.20 2.83 2.00
N ASN A 125 -1.21 4.07 2.48
CA ASN A 125 -1.69 5.24 1.73
C ASN A 125 -0.84 5.50 0.49
N ALA A 126 0.49 5.36 0.59
CA ALA A 126 1.41 5.49 -0.53
C ALA A 126 1.11 4.46 -1.63
N VAL A 127 0.83 3.20 -1.27
CA VAL A 127 0.42 2.18 -2.24
C VAL A 127 -0.92 2.57 -2.89
N ALA A 128 -1.90 2.98 -2.09
CA ALA A 128 -3.24 3.30 -2.56
C ALA A 128 -3.31 4.56 -3.45
N ALA A 129 -2.48 5.57 -3.21
CA ALA A 129 -2.46 6.84 -3.95
C ALA A 129 -2.31 6.62 -5.47
N PHE A 130 -1.53 5.62 -5.88
CA PHE A 130 -1.34 5.29 -7.30
C PHE A 130 -2.56 4.62 -7.95
N PHE A 131 -3.61 4.24 -7.21
CA PHE A 131 -4.85 3.66 -7.73
C PHE A 131 -6.01 4.65 -7.87
N MET A 132 -5.89 5.85 -7.27
CA MET A 132 -6.86 6.95 -7.40
C MET A 132 -6.61 7.77 -8.66
#